data_AF-A0A943B0R6-F1
#
_entry.id   AF-A0A943B0R6-F1
#
_cell.length_a   1.000
_cell.length_b   1.000
_cell.length_c   1.000
_cell.angle_alpha   90.00
_cell.angle_beta   90.00
_cell.angle_gamma   90.00
#
_symmetry.space_group_name_H-M   'P 1'
#
loop_
_entity.id
_entity.type
_entity.pdbx_description
1 polymer ?
#
loop_
_entity_poly.entity_id
_entity_poly.type
_entity_poly.pdbx_seq_one_letter_code
_entity_poly.pdbx_strand_id
1 'polypeptide(L)' 'MAIDLSRFKVIHGERALNAVALIDARMKEDVPHDYEHRETVMKPKWIDVLAINEDGNLVSIADEAWTFQFIPIVGKG' A
#
# COMPACT_ATOMS: atom_id res chain seq x y z
N MET A 1 8.25 5.30 9.97
CA MET A 1 7.70 6.54 9.38
C MET A 1 6.60 6.11 8.44
N ALA A 2 5.34 6.49 8.70
CA ALA A 2 4.22 6.10 7.84
C ALA A 2 4.20 7.00 6.59
N ILE A 3 3.87 6.43 5.43
CA ILE A 3 3.74 7.18 4.17
C ILE A 3 2.29 7.60 4.01
N ASP A 4 2.05 8.88 3.78
CA ASP A 4 0.71 9.44 3.56
C ASP A 4 0.08 8.91 2.27
N LEU A 5 -1.13 8.37 2.39
CA LEU A 5 -1.94 7.88 1.29
C LEU A 5 -3.31 8.58 1.20
N SER A 6 -3.54 9.65 1.96
CA SER A 6 -4.82 10.38 2.03
C SER A 6 -5.36 10.90 0.69
N ARG A 7 -4.49 11.00 -0.32
CA ARG A 7 -4.83 11.40 -1.70
C ARG A 7 -5.33 10.24 -2.57
N PHE A 8 -5.47 9.05 -2.02
CA PHE A 8 -5.87 7.85 -2.75
C PHE A 8 -7.09 7.18 -2.13
N LYS A 9 -7.90 6.58 -3.00
CA LYS A 9 -8.68 5.41 -2.61
C LYS A 9 -7.82 4.16 -2.78
N VAL A 10 -8.04 3.16 -1.94
CA VAL A 10 -7.43 1.84 -2.09
C VAL A 10 -8.53 0.82 -2.37
N ILE A 11 -8.34 0.04 -3.42
CA ILE A 11 -9.15 -1.13 -3.73
C ILE A 11 -8.45 -2.34 -3.15
N HIS A 12 -9.17 -3.13 -2.37
CA HIS A 12 -8.75 -4.42 -1.85
C HIS A 12 -9.94 -5.38 -1.87
N GLY A 13 -9.78 -6.52 -2.55
CA GLY A 13 -10.92 -7.37 -2.92
C GLY A 13 -11.97 -6.61 -3.75
N GLU A 14 -13.22 -6.67 -3.33
CA GLU A 14 -14.35 -5.98 -3.99
C GLU A 14 -14.70 -4.63 -3.35
N ARG A 15 -13.84 -4.11 -2.46
CA ARG A 15 -14.12 -2.90 -1.67
C ARG A 15 -13.22 -1.74 -2.06
N ALA A 16 -13.80 -0.54 -2.12
CA ALA A 16 -13.08 0.70 -2.32
C ALA A 16 -13.08 1.53 -1.02
N LEU A 17 -11.91 1.72 -0.43
CA LEU A 17 -11.71 2.34 0.87
C LEU A 17 -10.99 3.68 0.72
N ASN A 18 -11.14 4.60 1.66
CA ASN A 18 -10.33 5.82 1.69
C ASN A 18 -8.99 5.48 2.35
N ALA A 19 -7.89 5.55 1.61
CA ALA A 19 -6.58 5.24 2.15
C ALA A 19 -6.12 6.36 3.09
N VAL A 20 -5.43 6.00 4.17
CA VAL A 20 -4.88 6.95 5.15
C VAL A 20 -3.37 6.91 5.09
N ALA A 21 -2.77 5.75 5.30
CA ALA A 21 -1.32 5.62 5.32
C ALA A 21 -0.84 4.20 5.02
N LEU A 22 0.38 4.09 4.48
CA LEU A 22 1.17 2.86 4.47
C LEU A 22 1.96 2.78 5.78
N ILE A 23 1.67 1.76 6.59
CA ILE A 23 2.20 1.60 7.94
C ILE A 23 3.45 0.70 7.95
N ASP A 24 3.44 -0.36 7.14
CA ASP A 24 4.55 -1.30 7.00
C ASP A 24 4.67 -1.79 5.55
N ALA A 25 5.89 -2.14 5.14
CA ALA A 25 6.18 -2.73 3.84
C ALA A 25 7.33 -3.74 3.98
N ARG A 26 7.08 -4.98 3.60
CA ARG A 26 8.06 -6.07 3.66
C ARG A 26 8.52 -6.42 2.26
N MET A 27 9.83 -6.33 2.05
CA MET A 27 10.47 -6.70 0.79
C MET A 27 10.51 -8.22 0.64
N LYS A 28 10.78 -8.70 -0.58
CA LYS A 28 11.07 -10.12 -0.81
C LYS A 28 12.35 -10.50 -0.04
N GLU A 29 12.28 -11.61 0.70
CA GLU A 29 13.39 -12.09 1.56
C GLU A 29 14.52 -12.76 0.77
N ASP A 30 14.23 -13.16 -0.47
CA ASP A 30 15.08 -13.97 -1.35
C ASP A 30 15.86 -13.15 -2.39
N VAL A 31 15.93 -11.82 -2.25
CA VAL A 31 16.77 -10.99 -3.14
C VAL A 31 18.23 -11.16 -2.76
N PRO A 32 19.10 -11.71 -3.63
CA PRO A 32 20.52 -11.83 -3.35
C PRO A 32 21.11 -10.47 -2.97
N HIS A 33 21.95 -10.43 -1.94
CA HIS A 33 22.76 -9.25 -1.59
C HIS A 33 23.90 -9.04 -2.60
N ASP A 34 23.57 -9.08 -3.89
CA ASP A 34 24.48 -8.69 -4.95
C ASP A 34 24.49 -7.17 -5.02
N TYR A 35 25.39 -6.54 -4.26
CA TYR A 35 25.51 -5.09 -4.22
C TYR A 35 25.95 -4.48 -5.56
N GLU A 36 26.54 -5.27 -6.46
CA GLU A 36 27.00 -4.84 -7.79
C GLU A 36 25.85 -4.89 -8.82
N HIS A 37 24.93 -5.85 -8.71
CA HIS A 37 23.81 -6.04 -9.67
C HIS A 37 22.41 -5.89 -9.05
N ARG A 38 22.29 -5.33 -7.85
CA ARG A 38 20.97 -5.15 -7.20
C ARG A 38 20.02 -4.31 -8.03
N GLU A 39 18.78 -4.75 -8.12
CA GLU A 39 17.69 -3.90 -8.59
C GLU A 39 17.52 -2.73 -7.61
N THR A 40 17.63 -1.50 -8.12
CA THR A 40 17.47 -0.28 -7.32
C THR A 40 16.01 0.09 -7.09
N VAL A 41 15.09 -0.51 -7.83
CA VAL A 41 13.64 -0.35 -7.68
C VAL A 41 13.03 -1.72 -7.42
N MET A 42 12.66 -1.97 -6.16
CA MET A 42 12.04 -3.22 -5.74
C MET A 42 10.62 -2.97 -5.26
N LYS A 43 9.68 -3.81 -5.68
CA LYS A 43 8.31 -3.79 -5.13
C LYS A 43 8.26 -4.62 -3.85
N PRO A 44 7.55 -4.15 -2.80
CA PRO A 44 7.33 -4.96 -1.61
C PRO A 44 6.51 -6.21 -1.96
N LYS A 45 6.73 -7.30 -1.22
CA LYS A 45 5.88 -8.49 -1.27
C LYS A 45 4.60 -8.29 -0.49
N TRP A 46 4.70 -7.60 0.65
CA TRP A 46 3.62 -7.43 1.61
C TRP A 46 3.55 -5.98 2.07
N ILE A 47 2.35 -5.45 2.29
CA ILE A 47 2.14 -4.11 2.85
C ILE A 47 1.04 -4.12 3.90
N ASP A 48 1.09 -3.14 4.81
CA ASP A 48 0.01 -2.84 5.76
C ASP A 48 -0.53 -1.44 5.46
N VAL A 49 -1.78 -1.38 5.01
CA VAL A 49 -2.48 -0.15 4.65
C VAL A 49 -3.54 0.16 5.70
N LEU A 50 -3.43 1.34 6.29
CA LEU A 50 -4.47 1.94 7.10
C LEU A 50 -5.47 2.64 6.19
N ALA A 51 -6.76 2.33 6.34
CA ALA A 51 -7.84 2.87 5.53
C ALA A 51 -9.11 3.11 6.35
N ILE A 52 -10.02 3.93 5.83
CA ILE A 52 -11.36 4.13 6.38
C ILE A 52 -12.35 3.35 5.51
N ASN A 53 -13.13 2.47 6.14
CA ASN A 53 -14.15 1.68 5.46
C ASN A 53 -15.46 2.46 5.24
N GLU A 54 -16.44 1.81 4.61
CA GLU A 54 -17.74 2.42 4.28
C GLU A 54 -18.55 2.83 5.51
N ASP A 55 -18.32 2.18 6.66
CA ASP A 55 -18.95 2.51 7.93
C ASP A 55 -18.26 3.69 8.65
N GLY A 56 -17.16 4.21 8.10
CA GLY A 56 -16.35 5.25 8.73
C GLY A 56 -15.33 4.72 9.76
N ASN A 57 -15.14 3.41 9.85
CA ASN A 57 -14.19 2.80 10.78
C ASN A 57 -12.77 2.80 10.19
N LEU A 58 -11.79 3.05 11.06
CA LEU A 58 -10.38 2.89 10.73
C LEU A 58 -10.03 1.39 10.77
N VAL A 59 -9.49 0.87 9.67
CA VAL A 59 -9.09 -0.54 9.51
C VAL A 59 -7.65 -0.61 9.02
N SER A 60 -6.89 -1.60 9.52
CA SER A 60 -5.57 -1.96 9.00
C SER A 60 -5.72 -3.24 8.18
N ILE A 61 -5.17 -3.21 6.96
CA ILE A 61 -5.21 -4.33 6.01
C ILE A 61 -3.78 -4.69 5.68
N ALA A 62 -3.32 -5.80 6.26
CA ALA A 62 -2.02 -6.38 5.99
C ALA A 62 -2.20 -7.55 5.02
N ASP A 63 -1.71 -7.41 3.78
CA ASP A 63 -1.83 -8.42 2.73
C ASP A 63 -0.70 -8.32 1.70
N GLU A 64 -0.65 -9.25 0.74
CA GLU A 64 0.29 -9.22 -0.36
C GLU A 64 0.11 -7.94 -1.19
N ALA A 65 1.22 -7.25 -1.50
CA ALA A 65 1.17 -5.91 -2.11
C ALA A 65 0.47 -5.87 -3.47
N TRP A 66 0.40 -7.00 -4.19
CA TRP A 66 -0.26 -7.08 -5.50
C TRP A 66 -1.79 -7.08 -5.41
N THR A 67 -2.38 -7.34 -4.23
CA THR A 67 -3.83 -7.35 -4.04
C THR A 67 -4.43 -5.95 -3.87
N PHE A 68 -3.57 -4.93 -3.72
CA PHE A 68 -3.97 -3.54 -3.56
C PHE A 68 -3.87 -2.78 -4.89
N GLN A 69 -4.88 -1.94 -5.17
CA GLN A 69 -4.79 -0.93 -6.23
C GLN A 69 -5.08 0.45 -5.64
N PHE A 70 -4.22 1.43 -5.92
CA PHE A 70 -4.38 2.80 -5.44
C PHE A 70 -4.89 3.69 -6.58
N ILE A 71 -6.03 4.34 -6.35
CA ILE A 71 -6.66 5.25 -7.31
C ILE A 71 -6.55 6.68 -6.76
N PRO A 72 -5.91 7.61 -7.48
CA PRO A 72 -5.83 8.99 -7.02
C PRO A 72 -7.22 9.62 -6.94
N ILE A 73 -7.48 10.36 -5.87
CA ILE A 73 -8.69 11.16 -5.72
C ILE A 73 -8.50 12.42 -6.56
N VAL A 74 -9.14 12.45 -7.74
CA VAL A 74 -9.12 13.62 -8.61
C VAL A 74 -10.29 14.54 -8.22
N GLY A 75 -9.99 15.61 -7.49
CA GLY A 75 -10.91 16.73 -7.33
C GLY A 75 -10.84 17.67 -8.54
N LYS A 76 -11.94 18.35 -8.86
CA LYS A 76 -11.81 19.65 -9.55
C LYS A 76 -11.20 20.59 -8.50
N GLY A 77 -9.98 21.04 -8.76
CA GLY A 77 -9.30 22.04 -7.91
C GLY A 77 -10.07 23.35 -7.82
#